data_AF-A0A9Q3PWK9-F1
#
_entry.id   AF-A0A9Q3PWK9-F1
#
_cell.length_a   1.000
_cell.length_b   1.000
_cell.length_c   1.000
_cell.angle_alpha   90.00
_cell.angle_beta   90.00
_cell.angle_gamma   90.00
#
_symmetry.space_group_name_H-M   'P 1'
#
loop_
_entity.id
_entity.type
_entity.pdbx_description
1 polymer ?
#
loop_
_entity_poly.entity_id
_entity_poly.type
_entity_poly.pdbx_seq_one_letter_code
_entity_poly.pdbx_strand_id
1 'polypeptide(L)' 'MDWVTGLQPGGDRNYNYCLVLGDRISKTSIFLPSHKDDTAMDTALLISNRLVSWTGIFTNII' A
#
# COMPACT_ATOMS: atom_id res chain seq x y z
N MET A 1 9.33 0.12 1.34
CA MET A 1 7.88 -0.17 1.38
C MET A 1 7.71 -1.31 2.37
N ASP A 2 6.67 -1.31 3.21
CA ASP A 2 6.48 -2.40 4.18
C ASP A 2 5.00 -2.68 4.48
N TRP A 3 4.71 -3.86 5.02
CA TRP A 3 3.36 -4.25 5.44
C TRP A 3 3.22 -4.19 6.95
N VAL A 4 2.20 -3.46 7.40
CA VAL A 4 1.67 -3.61 8.76
C VAL A 4 0.73 -4.81 8.77
N THR A 5 1.08 -5.80 9.59
CA THR A 5 0.39 -7.09 9.68
C THR A 5 -0.39 -7.21 10.98
N GLY A 6 -1.30 -8.19 11.06
CA GLY A 6 -2.01 -8.50 12.31
C GLY A 6 -3.08 -7.49 12.69
N LEU A 7 -3.60 -6.72 11.74
CA LEU A 7 -4.74 -5.85 11.99
C LEU A 7 -5.99 -6.71 12.19
N GLN A 8 -6.84 -6.31 13.14
CA GLN A 8 -8.12 -6.96 13.32
C GLN A 8 -8.94 -6.78 12.03
N PRO A 9 -9.49 -7.86 11.45
CA PRO A 9 -10.34 -7.77 10.28
C PRO A 9 -11.48 -6.77 10.55
N GLY A 10 -11.53 -5.70 9.78
CA GLY A 10 -12.41 -4.57 10.04
C GLY A 10 -13.13 -4.05 8.80
N GLY A 11 -14.38 -3.61 9.00
CA GLY A 11 -15.23 -2.99 7.98
C GLY A 11 -15.78 -3.96 6.93
N ASP A 12 -16.59 -3.44 6.00
CA ASP A 12 -17.32 -4.22 5.00
C ASP A 12 -16.44 -5.04 4.06
N ARG A 13 -15.17 -4.67 3.95
CA ARG A 13 -14.18 -5.31 3.04
C ARG A 13 -13.16 -6.18 3.76
N ASN A 14 -13.25 -6.29 5.08
CA ASN A 14 -12.44 -7.22 5.87
C ASN A 14 -10.92 -7.09 5.66
N TYR A 15 -10.43 -5.85 5.53
CA TYR A 15 -8.99 -5.60 5.40
C TYR A 15 -8.28 -6.01 6.69
N ASN A 16 -7.22 -6.80 6.56
CA ASN A 16 -6.47 -7.36 7.69
C ASN A 16 -4.98 -6.99 7.66
N TYR A 17 -4.52 -6.39 6.56
CA TYR A 17 -3.16 -5.91 6.35
C TYR A 17 -3.20 -4.45 5.86
N CYS A 18 -2.09 -3.74 6.01
CA CYS A 18 -1.94 -2.41 5.45
C CYS A 18 -0.56 -2.26 4.81
N LEU A 19 -0.55 -1.90 3.53
CA LEU A 19 0.64 -1.51 2.82
C LEU A 19 1.01 -0.08 3.17
N VAL A 20 2.24 0.11 3.64
CA VAL A 20 2.76 1.41 4.04
C VAL A 20 3.90 1.84 3.13
N LEU A 21 3.78 3.08 2.65
CA LEU A 21 4.72 3.71 1.74
C LEU A 21 5.17 5.02 2.34
N GLY A 22 6.47 5.15 2.56
CA GLY A 22 7.08 6.42 2.92
C GLY A 22 7.74 7.04 1.70
N ASP A 23 7.27 8.21 1.26
CA ASP A 23 8.05 9.01 0.33
C ASP A 23 9.24 9.64 1.07
N ARG A 24 10.45 9.36 0.57
CA ARG A 24 11.69 9.86 1.16
C ARG A 24 11.84 11.38 1.04
N ILE A 25 11.27 11.98 -0.01
CA ILE A 25 11.41 13.41 -0.31
C ILE A 25 10.39 14.21 0.51
N SER A 26 9.10 13.97 0.29
CA SER A 26 8.04 14.70 0.99
C SER A 26 7.87 14.30 2.45
N LYS A 27 8.48 13.18 2.88
CA LYS A 27 8.26 12.56 4.20
C LYS A 27 6.80 12.16 4.45
N THR A 28 5.99 12.11 3.40
CA THR A 28 4.60 11.71 3.49
C THR A 28 4.51 10.20 3.58
N SER A 29 3.76 9.71 4.57
CA SER A 29 3.40 8.31 4.69
C SER A 29 2.03 8.08 4.08
N ILE A 30 1.93 7.11 3.18
CA ILE A 30 0.69 6.69 2.53
C ILE A 30 0.36 5.28 2.99
N PHE A 31 -0.87 5.12 3.48
CA PHE A 31 -1.40 3.88 4.01
C PHE A 31 -2.47 3.36 3.07
N LEU A 32 -2.25 2.16 2.54
CA LEU A 32 -3.19 1.49 1.65
C LEU A 32 -3.73 0.23 2.33
N PRO A 33 -5.04 0.09 2.51
CA PRO A 33 -5.62 -1.11 3.08
C PRO A 33 -5.43 -2.28 2.11
N SER A 34 -4.99 -3.43 2.61
CA SER A 34 -4.70 -4.62 1.82
C SER A 34 -5.18 -5.89 2.54
N HIS A 35 -5.14 -7.01 1.82
CA HIS A 35 -5.43 -8.32 2.35
C HIS A 35 -4.15 -9.15 2.52
N LYS A 36 -4.16 -10.05 3.49
CA LYS A 36 -3.05 -10.99 3.74
C LYS A 36 -2.72 -11.84 2.51
N ASP A 37 -3.74 -12.18 1.74
CA ASP A 37 -3.66 -13.10 0.62
C ASP A 37 -3.39 -12.38 -0.72
N ASP A 38 -3.21 -11.04 -0.68
CA ASP A 38 -2.90 -10.25 -1.88
C ASP A 38 -1.56 -10.71 -2.47
N THR A 39 -1.58 -11.03 -3.76
CA THR A 39 -0.37 -11.39 -4.48
C THR A 39 0.49 -10.16 -4.78
N ALA A 40 1.73 -10.38 -5.22
CA ALA A 40 2.59 -9.30 -5.70
C ALA A 40 1.94 -8.52 -6.85
N MET A 41 1.13 -9.19 -7.69
CA MET A 41 0.39 -8.54 -8.78
C MET A 41 -0.72 -7.64 -8.25
N ASP A 42 -1.47 -8.09 -7.25
CA ASP A 42 -2.55 -7.30 -6.64
C ASP A 42 -1.99 -6.05 -5.97
N THR A 43 -0.85 -6.19 -5.29
CA THR A 43 -0.11 -5.07 -4.71
C THR A 43 0.36 -4.08 -5.79
N ALA A 44 0.92 -4.57 -6.90
CA ALA A 44 1.36 -3.72 -8.00
C ALA A 44 0.19 -2.96 -8.65
N LEU A 45 -0.96 -3.62 -8.83
CA LEU A 45 -2.18 -2.98 -9.34
C LEU A 45 -2.72 -1.95 -8.36
N LEU A 46 -2.73 -2.25 -7.06
CA LEU A 46 -3.12 -1.31 -6.01
C LEU A 46 -2.26 -0.04 -6.07
N ILE A 47 -0.95 -0.20 -6.21
CA ILE A 47 0.00 0.91 -6.30
C ILE A 47 -0.23 1.72 -7.58
N SER A 48 -0.30 1.05 -8.73
CA SER A 48 -0.50 1.71 -10.03
C SER A 48 -1.79 2.54 -10.05
N ASN A 49 -2.90 1.96 -9.56
CA ASN A 49 -4.21 2.60 -9.60
C ASN A 49 -4.38 3.72 -8.57
N ARG A 50 -3.74 3.62 -7.39
CA ARG A 50 -3.97 4.56 -6.28
C ARG A 50 -2.87 5.60 -6.10
N LEU A 51 -1.62 5.27 -6.41
CA LEU A 51 -0.47 6.11 -6.09
C LEU A 51 0.10 6.83 -7.29
N VAL A 52 0.20 6.18 -8.45
CA VAL A 52 0.86 6.81 -9.61
C VAL A 52 0.15 8.11 -10.02
N SER A 53 -1.18 8.18 -9.85
CA SER A 53 -1.94 9.41 -10.07
C SER A 53 -1.63 10.52 -9.08
N TRP A 54 -1.19 10.19 -7.86
CA TRP A 54 -0.91 11.15 -6.79
C TRP A 54 0.56 11.54 -6.72
N THR A 55 1.47 10.56 -6.78
CA THR A 55 2.92 10.75 -6.59
C THR A 55 3.72 10.74 -7.89
N GLY A 56 3.10 10.40 -9.02
CA GLY A 56 3.81 10.07 -10.24
C GLY A 56 4.47 8.68 -10.20
N ILE A 57 5.26 8.37 -11.23
CA ILE A 57 5.99 7.09 -11.33
C ILE A 57 7.22 7.13 -10.42
N PHE A 58 7.36 6.12 -9.56
CA PHE A 58 8.52 5.96 -8.70
C PHE A 58 9.75 5.56 -9.53
N THR A 59 10.88 6.22 -9.29
CA THR A 59 12.17 5.88 -9.90
C THR A 59 12.91 4.79 -9.12
N ASN A 60 12.72 4.72 -7.80
CA ASN A 60 13.28 3.69 -6.93
C ASN A 60 12.26 3.30 -5.87
N ILE A 61 12.11 1.99 -5.65
CA ILE A 61 11.34 1.42 -4.56
C ILE A 61 12.32 0.63 -3.71
N ILE A 62 12.48 1.06 -2.46
CA ILE A 62 13.36 0.46 -1.45
C ILE A 62 12.48 0.10 -0.25
#